data_AF-A0A495UNH2-F1
#
_entry.id   AF-A0A495UNH2-F1
#
_cell.length_a   1.000
_cell.length_b   1.000
_cell.length_c   1.000
_cell.angle_alpha   90.00
_cell.angle_beta   90.00
_cell.angle_gamma   90.00
#
_symmetry.space_group_name_H-M   'P 1'
#
loop_
_entity.id
_entity.type
_entity.pdbx_description
1 polymer ?
#
loop_
_entity_poly.entity_id
_entity_poly.type
_entity_poly.pdbx_seq_one_letter_code
_entity_poly.pdbx_strand_id
1 'polypeptide(L)'
;MCCFFIAYKSLQPTDLAGLQGEEVHLPVFVGIQQNRIPFDFTNAMQRLGEHARYVRIGGIGGIGGAGRNALDFHLAFYLGELVQRDPGRVFRVVSKDGGFDP
;
A
#
# COMPACT_ATOMS: atom_id res chain seq x y z
N MET A 1 8.68 -15.24 -0.09
CA MET A 1 8.64 -13.79 -0.34
C MET A 1 7.27 -13.25 0.04
N CYS A 2 7.18 -12.31 0.98
CA CYS A 2 5.91 -11.79 1.50
C CYS A 2 5.72 -10.34 1.04
N CYS A 3 4.52 -9.96 0.61
CA CYS A 3 4.23 -8.61 0.12
C CYS A 3 3.18 -7.94 1.02
N PHE A 4 3.52 -6.82 1.62
CA PHE A 4 2.66 -6.08 2.55
C PHE A 4 2.07 -4.84 1.88
N PHE A 5 0.76 -4.71 1.92
CA PHE A 5 0.00 -3.64 1.28
C PHE A 5 -0.51 -2.70 2.35
N ILE A 6 -0.07 -1.44 2.34
CA ILE A 6 -0.52 -0.46 3.33
C ILE A 6 -1.44 0.55 2.67
N ALA A 7 -2.66 0.68 3.19
CA ALA A 7 -3.54 1.81 2.91
C ALA A 7 -3.15 3.00 3.79
N TYR A 8 -2.40 3.97 3.24
CA TYR A 8 -1.81 5.06 4.05
C TYR A 8 -2.85 5.95 4.75
N LYS A 9 -4.04 6.10 4.14
CA LYS A 9 -5.15 6.84 4.74
C LYS A 9 -5.61 6.20 6.06
N SER A 10 -5.62 4.87 6.10
CA SER A 10 -6.15 4.06 7.21
C SER A 10 -5.08 3.87 8.30
N LEU A 11 -3.82 3.78 7.88
CA LEU A 11 -2.67 3.55 8.76
C LEU A 11 -1.49 4.43 8.40
N GLN A 12 -0.98 5.15 9.39
CA GLN A 12 0.24 5.94 9.32
C GLN A 12 1.23 5.35 10.33
N PRO A 13 1.98 4.30 9.94
CA PRO A 13 2.97 3.68 10.81
C PRO A 13 4.00 4.72 11.23
N THR A 14 4.37 4.73 12.51
CA THR A 14 5.44 5.58 13.03
C THR A 14 6.83 4.95 12.85
N ASP A 15 6.89 3.65 12.58
CA ASP A 15 8.13 2.91 12.33
C ASP A 15 7.89 1.75 11.35
N LEU A 16 8.91 1.46 10.54
CA LEU A 16 8.97 0.35 9.59
C LEU A 16 10.21 -0.54 9.82
N ALA A 17 10.97 -0.34 10.90
CA ALA A 17 12.22 -1.06 11.18
C ALA A 17 12.05 -2.58 11.22
N GLY A 18 10.90 -3.09 11.67
CA GLY A 18 10.60 -4.53 11.68
C GLY A 18 10.48 -5.19 10.30
N LEU A 19 10.43 -4.40 9.21
CA LEU A 19 10.44 -4.90 7.83
C LEU A 19 11.85 -4.88 7.22
N GLN A 20 12.86 -4.38 7.93
CA GLN A 20 14.24 -4.34 7.47
C GLN A 20 14.88 -5.73 7.59
N GLY A 21 15.38 -6.25 6.47
CA GLY A 21 16.09 -7.54 6.43
C GLY A 21 15.21 -8.74 6.07
N GLU A 22 13.89 -8.57 5.95
CA GLU A 22 13.06 -9.57 5.29
C GLU A 22 13.01 -9.33 3.78
N GLU A 23 12.90 -10.42 3.01
CA GLU A 23 12.69 -10.38 1.55
C GLU A 23 11.22 -9.99 1.26
N VAL A 24 10.90 -8.74 1.58
CA VAL A 24 9.56 -8.17 1.61
C VAL A 24 9.43 -7.05 0.59
N HIS A 25 8.24 -6.94 -0.01
CA HIS A 25 7.86 -5.76 -0.76
C HIS A 25 6.76 -4.98 -0.05
N LEU A 26 6.90 -3.66 0.01
CA LEU A 26 6.02 -2.74 0.71
C LEU A 26 5.46 -1.64 -0.22
N PRO A 27 4.47 -1.97 -1.07
CA PRO A 27 3.67 -0.95 -1.74
C PRO A 27 2.77 -0.20 -0.73
N VAL A 28 3.00 1.10 -0.59
CA VAL A 28 2.20 2.01 0.23
C VAL A 28 1.28 2.83 -0.65
N PHE A 29 -0.02 2.66 -0.48
CA PHE A 29 -1.04 3.25 -1.31
C PHE A 29 -1.48 4.61 -0.79
N VAL A 30 -1.40 5.63 -1.65
CA VAL A 30 -1.61 7.03 -1.31
C VAL A 30 -2.74 7.59 -2.16
N GLY A 31 -3.77 8.17 -1.53
CA GLY A 31 -4.91 8.73 -2.26
C GLY A 31 -4.58 10.01 -3.05
N ILE A 32 -5.39 10.34 -4.06
CA ILE A 32 -5.22 11.53 -4.92
C ILE A 32 -5.09 12.83 -4.12
N GLN A 33 -5.89 12.97 -3.05
CA GLN A 33 -5.91 14.17 -2.20
C GLN A 33 -4.78 14.19 -1.16
N GLN A 34 -4.05 13.08 -0.99
CA GLN A 34 -2.95 12.96 -0.03
C GLN A 34 -1.66 13.51 -0.67
N ASN A 35 -1.47 14.83 -0.53
CA ASN A 35 -0.37 15.58 -1.12
C ASN A 35 0.81 15.80 -0.17
N ARG A 36 0.72 15.30 1.07
CA ARG A 36 1.76 15.44 2.09
C ARG A 36 1.92 14.11 2.83
N ILE A 37 3.18 13.76 3.04
CA ILE A 37 3.61 12.61 3.83
C ILE A 37 4.62 13.14 4.87
N PRO A 38 4.52 12.77 6.16
CA PRO A 38 5.47 13.18 7.19
C PRO A 38 6.89 12.76 6.83
N PHE A 39 7.86 13.59 7.26
CA PHE A 39 9.27 13.35 6.99
C PHE A 39 9.74 12.02 7.58
N ASP A 40 9.37 11.72 8.83
CA ASP A 40 9.82 10.49 9.51
C ASP A 40 9.37 9.22 8.79
N PHE A 41 8.13 9.20 8.29
CA PHE A 41 7.63 8.09 7.47
C PHE A 41 8.40 7.98 6.15
N THR A 42 8.68 9.12 5.51
CA THR A 42 9.44 9.16 4.26
C THR A 42 10.87 8.66 4.47
N ASN A 43 11.52 9.05 5.56
CA ASN A 43 12.84 8.59 5.95
C ASN A 43 12.84 7.07 6.21
N ALA A 44 11.83 6.55 6.91
CA ALA A 44 11.67 5.11 7.12
C ALA A 44 11.49 4.34 5.80
N MET A 45 10.67 4.85 4.88
CA MET A 45 10.49 4.28 3.54
C MET A 45 11.79 4.26 2.73
N GLN A 46 12.58 5.35 2.78
CA GLN A 46 13.87 5.42 2.06
C GLN A 46 14.89 4.40 2.57
N ARG A 47 14.88 4.09 3.88
CA ARG A 47 15.77 3.06 4.46
C ARG A 47 15.46 1.65 3.98
N LEU A 48 14.27 1.39 3.44
CA LEU A 48 13.90 0.10 2.84
C LEU A 48 14.39 -0.03 1.38
N GLY A 49 14.89 1.04 0.76
CA GLY A 49 15.42 0.99 -0.60
C GLY A 49 14.39 0.50 -1.62
N GLU A 50 14.80 -0.38 -2.53
CA GLU A 50 13.95 -0.91 -3.62
C GLU A 50 12.79 -1.79 -3.14
N HIS A 51 12.81 -2.19 -1.86
CA HIS A 51 11.76 -3.01 -1.26
C HIS A 51 10.49 -2.22 -0.97
N ALA A 52 10.53 -0.89 -0.95
CA ALA A 52 9.36 -0.06 -0.63
C ALA A 52 9.09 1.00 -1.70
N ARG A 53 7.80 1.25 -2.00
CA ARG A 53 7.40 2.29 -2.96
C ARG A 53 6.05 2.89 -2.65
N TYR A 54 5.89 4.15 -3.01
CA TYR A 54 4.58 4.80 -3.03
C TYR A 54 3.81 4.43 -4.29
N VAL A 55 2.56 4.04 -4.12
CA VAL A 55 1.60 3.82 -5.22
C VAL A 55 0.50 4.85 -5.05
N ARG A 56 0.55 5.91 -5.84
CA ARG A 56 -0.52 6.91 -5.84
C ARG A 56 -1.73 6.32 -6.55
N ILE A 57 -2.83 6.16 -5.83
CA ILE A 57 -4.08 5.72 -6.40
C ILE A 57 -4.75 6.93 -7.06
N GLY A 58 -4.49 7.12 -8.33
CA GLY A 58 -5.31 7.91 -9.25
C GLY A 58 -5.78 6.97 -10.35
N GLY A 59 -7.05 7.02 -10.73
CA GLY A 59 -7.57 6.10 -11.74
C GLY A 59 -6.77 6.15 -13.04
N ILE A 60 -6.97 5.14 -13.89
CA ILE A 60 -6.30 5.03 -15.19
C ILE A 60 -6.45 6.36 -15.95
N GLY A 61 -5.33 6.98 -16.31
CA GLY A 61 -5.31 8.28 -17.01
C GLY A 61 -5.79 9.49 -16.21
N GLY A 62 -5.82 9.42 -14.87
CA GLY A 62 -6.37 10.50 -14.02
C GLY A 62 -7.90 10.43 -13.85
N ILE A 63 -8.55 9.40 -14.38
CA ILE A 63 -10.00 9.21 -14.30
C ILE A 63 -10.30 8.17 -13.22
N GLY A 64 -10.24 8.58 -11.96
CA GLY A 64 -10.64 7.75 -10.82
C GLY A 64 -11.16 8.66 -9.72
N GLY A 65 -12.46 8.58 -9.45
CA GLY A 65 -13.13 9.46 -8.51
C GLY A 65 -12.66 9.27 -7.06
N ALA A 66 -12.72 10.36 -6.29
CA ALA A 66 -12.50 10.38 -4.84
C ALA A 66 -13.73 9.85 -4.08
N GLY A 67 -14.12 8.60 -4.36
CA GLY A 67 -15.16 7.90 -3.61
C GLY A 67 -14.68 7.50 -2.22
N ARG A 68 -15.61 7.43 -1.24
CA ARG A 68 -15.31 7.10 0.17
C ARG A 68 -14.44 5.85 0.33
N ASN A 69 -14.64 4.84 -0.54
CA ASN A 69 -13.97 3.54 -0.54
C ASN A 69 -13.09 3.33 -1.80
N ALA A 70 -12.79 4.38 -2.57
CA ALA A 70 -12.07 4.24 -3.83
C ALA A 70 -10.66 3.67 -3.65
N LEU A 71 -10.03 3.95 -2.50
CA LEU A 71 -8.73 3.38 -2.14
C LEU A 71 -8.84 1.87 -1.95
N ASP A 72 -9.90 1.42 -1.28
CA ASP A 72 -10.06 0.02 -0.90
C ASP A 72 -10.36 -0.85 -2.12
N PHE A 73 -11.22 -0.37 -3.01
CA PHE A 73 -11.49 -1.04 -4.28
C PHE A 73 -10.26 -1.15 -5.18
N HIS A 74 -9.45 -0.08 -5.26
CA HIS A 74 -8.20 -0.14 -6.01
C HIS A 74 -7.22 -1.13 -5.39
N LEU A 75 -7.16 -1.19 -4.06
CA LEU A 75 -6.29 -2.13 -3.37
C LEU A 75 -6.72 -3.58 -3.65
N ALA A 76 -8.02 -3.88 -3.55
CA ALA A 76 -8.58 -5.18 -3.83
C ALA A 76 -8.36 -5.61 -5.29
N PHE A 77 -8.58 -4.71 -6.25
CA PHE A 77 -8.30 -4.96 -7.67
C PHE A 77 -6.81 -5.26 -7.92
N TYR A 78 -5.93 -4.41 -7.40
CA TYR A 78 -4.49 -4.55 -7.58
C TYR A 78 -3.95 -5.84 -6.93
N LEU A 79 -4.49 -6.20 -5.77
CA LEU A 79 -4.18 -7.48 -5.12
C LEU A 79 -4.64 -8.66 -5.98
N GLY A 80 -5.85 -8.59 -6.55
CA GLY A 80 -6.38 -9.62 -7.45
C GLY A 80 -5.49 -9.85 -8.68
N GLU A 81 -4.99 -8.79 -9.31
CA GLU A 81 -4.02 -8.91 -10.41
C GLU A 81 -2.71 -9.58 -9.96
N LEU A 82 -2.20 -9.25 -8.78
CA LEU A 82 -0.95 -9.82 -8.29
C LEU A 82 -1.08 -11.29 -7.90
N VAL A 83 -2.19 -11.67 -7.26
CA VAL A 83 -2.48 -13.08 -6.93
C VAL A 83 -2.60 -13.91 -8.20
N GLN A 84 -3.22 -13.37 -9.27
CA GLN A 84 -3.28 -14.06 -10.56
C GLN A 84 -1.90 -14.25 -11.20
N ARG A 85 -0.99 -13.27 -11.05
CA ARG A 85 0.37 -13.32 -11.62
C ARG A 85 1.34 -14.19 -10.82
N ASP A 86 1.21 -14.20 -9.49
CA ASP A 86 2.07 -14.97 -8.59
C ASP A 86 1.23 -15.64 -7.46
N PRO A 87 0.55 -16.76 -7.75
CA PRO A 87 -0.35 -17.42 -6.80
C PRO A 87 0.37 -18.01 -5.57
N GLY A 88 1.68 -18.25 -5.66
CA GLY A 88 2.49 -18.81 -4.58
C GLY A 88 2.97 -17.77 -3.57
N ARG A 89 2.76 -16.48 -3.86
CA ARG A 89 3.21 -15.38 -2.99
C ARG A 89 2.19 -15.10 -1.90
N VAL A 90 2.70 -14.81 -0.70
CA VAL A 90 1.89 -14.40 0.44
C VAL A 90 1.68 -12.90 0.36
N PHE A 91 0.43 -12.47 0.33
CA PHE A 91 0.03 -11.08 0.33
C PHE A 91 -0.68 -10.74 1.65
N ARG A 92 -0.27 -9.67 2.32
CA ARG A 92 -0.85 -9.21 3.59
C ARG A 92 -1.33 -7.78 3.45
N VAL A 93 -2.61 -7.55 3.67
CA VAL A 93 -3.19 -6.19 3.69
C VAL A 93 -3.15 -5.67 5.11
N VAL A 94 -2.59 -4.47 5.29
CA VAL A 94 -2.57 -3.76 6.57
C VAL A 94 -3.47 -2.53 6.42
N SER A 95 -4.66 -2.60 7.00
CA SER A 95 -5.68 -1.55 6.99
C SER A 95 -6.43 -1.53 8.33
N LYS A 96 -6.97 -0.37 8.74
CA LYS A 96 -7.96 -0.28 9.82
C LYS A 96 -9.40 -0.38 9.30
N ASP A 97 -9.60 -0.34 7.98
CA ASP A 97 -10.92 -0.47 7.38
C ASP A 97 -11.36 -1.93 7.36
N GLY A 98 -12.55 -2.21 7.89
CA GLY A 98 -13.17 -3.54 7.87
C GLY A 98 -13.65 -3.99 6.48
N GLY A 99 -13.47 -3.18 5.44
CA GLY A 99 -13.87 -3.52 4.07
C GLY A 99 -13.08 -4.65 3.42
N PHE A 100 -12.06 -5.18 4.12
CA PHE A 100 -11.23 -6.30 3.68
C PHE A 100 -11.48 -7.59 4.47
N ASP A 101 -12.35 -7.55 5.48
CA ASP A 101 -12.75 -8.71 6.29
C ASP A 101 -14.09 -9.24 5.72
N PRO A 102 -14.18 -10.52 5.29
CA PRO A 102 -15.38 -11.10 4.67
C PRO A 102 -16.55 -11.32 5.66
#